data_AF-A0A4S0W5L1-F1
#
_entry.id   AF-A0A4S0W5L1-F1
#
_cell.length_a   1.000
_cell.length_b   1.000
_cell.length_c   1.000
_cell.angle_alpha   90.00
_cell.angle_beta   90.00
_cell.angle_gamma   90.00
#
_symmetry.space_group_name_H-M   'P 1'
#
loop_
_entity.id
_entity.type
_entity.pdbx_description
1 polymer ?
#
loop_
_entity_poly.entity_id
_entity_poly.type
_entity_poly.pdbx_seq_one_letter_code
_entity_poly.pdbx_strand_id
1 'polypeptide(L)'
;MTIATIRRDTAVETQKPHDMKLEVVVIPVSDVERAKLFYTGLGWRLDADLTGDGFHVVQFTPPGSNCSVVFGSGVAPGPYARIELDILETAGELVVSDIEAARAELADRGLDVSEVYHNAGDKGRVSGPDPERRSYASWASFHDPAGNNWLLQEVTARAPGRVDADGATFMSSVELAAALRRASVAHGEHEQRTGGQRDENWPDWYAEYMVAEQAGTELPL
;
A
#
# COMPACT_ATOMS: atom_id res chain seq x y z
N MET A 1 15.78 -9.31 -36.49
CA MET A 1 15.21 -8.29 -35.60
C MET A 1 13.77 -8.68 -35.32
N THR A 2 13.50 -9.28 -34.17
CA THR A 2 12.16 -9.76 -33.80
C THR A 2 11.43 -8.63 -33.09
N ILE A 3 10.33 -8.15 -33.65
CA ILE A 3 9.49 -7.12 -33.05
C ILE A 3 8.50 -7.83 -32.12
N ALA A 4 8.55 -7.53 -30.82
CA ALA A 4 7.55 -8.00 -29.87
C ALA A 4 6.19 -7.40 -30.25
N THR A 5 5.18 -8.25 -30.48
CA THR A 5 3.80 -7.82 -30.74
C THR A 5 3.05 -7.85 -29.42
N ILE A 6 2.57 -6.69 -28.96
CA ILE A 6 1.71 -6.59 -27.77
C ILE A 6 0.32 -7.11 -28.16
N ARG A 7 -0.09 -8.26 -27.62
CA ARG A 7 -1.47 -8.73 -27.70
C ARG A 7 -2.23 -8.18 -26.49
N ARG A 8 -3.32 -7.46 -26.73
CA ARG A 8 -4.29 -7.09 -25.70
C ARG A 8 -5.55 -7.87 -26.00
N ASP A 9 -5.84 -8.90 -25.22
CA ASP A 9 -7.13 -9.54 -25.27
C ASP A 9 -8.16 -8.64 -24.61
N THR A 10 -9.35 -8.56 -25.19
CA THR A 10 -10.44 -7.72 -24.69
C THR A 10 -10.97 -8.37 -23.40
N ALA A 11 -10.82 -7.70 -22.26
CA ALA A 11 -11.36 -8.17 -21.01
C ALA A 11 -12.89 -8.35 -21.14
N VAL A 12 -13.39 -9.52 -20.79
CA VAL A 12 -14.83 -9.77 -20.64
C VAL A 12 -15.32 -8.89 -19.50
N GLU A 13 -16.43 -8.18 -19.70
CA GLU A 13 -17.00 -7.25 -18.73
C GLU A 13 -17.56 -8.02 -17.52
N THR A 14 -16.67 -8.35 -16.57
CA THR A 14 -17.05 -8.75 -15.21
C THR A 14 -17.30 -7.50 -14.37
N GLN A 15 -18.05 -7.65 -13.28
CA GLN A 15 -18.19 -6.65 -12.21
C GLN A 15 -16.84 -5.96 -11.96
N LYS A 16 -16.85 -4.62 -11.87
CA LYS A 16 -15.62 -3.84 -11.67
C LYS A 16 -14.87 -4.44 -10.47
N PRO A 17 -13.63 -4.92 -10.68
CA PRO A 17 -12.85 -5.44 -9.58
C PRO A 17 -12.72 -4.39 -8.48
N HIS A 18 -12.64 -4.83 -7.23
CA HIS A 18 -12.13 -3.98 -6.17
C HIS A 18 -10.78 -3.40 -6.60
N ASP A 19 -10.60 -2.10 -6.40
CA ASP A 19 -9.34 -1.42 -6.73
C ASP A 19 -8.20 -2.08 -5.92
N MET A 20 -7.28 -2.73 -6.62
CA MET A 20 -6.03 -3.27 -6.10
C MET A 20 -4.88 -2.44 -6.66
N LYS A 21 -3.97 -2.00 -5.79
CA LYS A 21 -2.80 -1.23 -6.21
C LYS A 21 -1.54 -2.02 -5.93
N LEU A 22 -0.61 -2.01 -6.88
CA LEU A 22 0.73 -2.51 -6.64
C LEU A 22 1.48 -1.53 -5.73
N GLU A 23 1.76 -1.98 -4.51
CA GLU A 23 2.37 -1.16 -3.47
C GLU A 23 3.87 -1.39 -3.40
N VAL A 24 4.30 -2.64 -3.47
CA VAL A 24 5.70 -3.04 -3.35
C VAL A 24 6.01 -4.13 -4.35
N VAL A 25 7.15 -4.02 -5.01
CA VAL A 25 7.77 -5.14 -5.76
C VAL A 25 9.03 -5.59 -5.05
N VAL A 26 9.22 -6.90 -4.96
CA VAL A 26 10.41 -7.49 -4.37
C VAL A 26 11.45 -7.66 -5.47
N ILE A 27 12.65 -7.12 -5.26
CA ILE A 27 13.74 -7.26 -6.22
C ILE A 27 14.90 -8.05 -5.61
N PRO A 28 15.40 -9.10 -6.29
CA PRO A 28 16.55 -9.84 -5.80
C PRO A 28 17.82 -9.00 -5.95
N VAL A 29 18.64 -8.96 -4.90
CA VAL A 29 19.94 -8.30 -4.91
C VAL A 29 21.03 -9.26 -4.42
N SER A 30 22.22 -9.17 -4.99
CA SER A 30 23.36 -9.98 -4.56
C SER A 30 24.08 -9.41 -3.33
N ASP A 31 23.86 -8.13 -3.05
CA ASP A 31 24.52 -7.35 -2.00
C ASP A 31 23.61 -6.18 -1.61
N VAL A 32 23.07 -6.22 -0.39
CA VAL A 32 22.06 -5.26 0.09
C VAL A 32 22.66 -3.85 0.23
N GLU A 33 23.88 -3.73 0.74
CA GLU A 33 24.55 -2.43 0.93
C GLU A 33 24.89 -1.78 -0.41
N ARG A 34 25.40 -2.57 -1.35
CA ARG A 34 25.69 -2.05 -2.71
C ARG A 34 24.41 -1.60 -3.41
N ALA A 35 23.32 -2.36 -3.29
CA ALA A 35 22.03 -1.99 -3.85
C ALA A 35 21.48 -0.71 -3.20
N LYS A 36 21.54 -0.61 -1.87
CA LYS A 36 21.13 0.58 -1.13
C LYS A 36 21.86 1.83 -1.59
N LEU A 37 23.19 1.80 -1.68
CA LEU A 37 23.98 2.92 -2.18
C LEU A 37 23.59 3.31 -3.62
N PHE A 38 23.32 2.32 -4.47
CA PHE A 38 22.87 2.56 -5.84
C PHE A 38 21.52 3.30 -5.88
N TYR A 39 20.49 2.81 -5.17
CA TYR A 39 19.17 3.45 -5.16
C TYR A 39 19.16 4.81 -4.44
N THR A 40 19.95 4.98 -3.38
CA THR A 40 20.21 6.31 -2.80
C THR A 40 20.84 7.25 -3.83
N GLY A 41 21.80 6.78 -4.63
CA GLY A 41 22.44 7.56 -5.69
C GLY A 41 21.50 7.98 -6.82
N LEU A 42 20.38 7.28 -7.01
CA LEU A 42 19.31 7.68 -7.94
C LEU A 42 18.38 8.77 -7.37
N GLY A 43 18.56 9.15 -6.09
CA GLY A 43 17.68 10.08 -5.41
C GLY A 43 16.32 9.49 -5.05
N TRP A 44 16.20 8.16 -4.95
CA TRP A 44 14.97 7.52 -4.49
C TRP A 44 14.82 7.73 -2.99
N ARG A 45 13.57 7.91 -2.53
CA ARG A 45 13.25 8.10 -1.12
C ARG A 45 13.48 6.78 -0.38
N LEU A 46 14.31 6.80 0.65
CA LEU A 46 14.50 5.64 1.54
C LEU A 46 13.32 5.60 2.53
N ASP A 47 12.42 4.64 2.35
CA ASP A 47 11.24 4.50 3.23
C ASP A 47 11.55 3.67 4.47
N ALA A 48 12.37 2.63 4.32
CA ALA A 48 12.72 1.72 5.41
C ALA A 48 14.14 1.17 5.24
N ASP A 49 14.84 1.05 6.37
CA ASP A 49 16.16 0.44 6.51
C ASP A 49 16.20 -0.29 7.84
N LEU A 50 15.73 -1.53 7.83
CA LEU A 50 15.49 -2.34 9.02
C LEU A 50 16.58 -3.41 9.14
N THR A 51 17.42 -3.30 10.16
CA THR A 51 18.46 -4.28 10.47
C THR A 51 18.16 -4.96 11.80
N GLY A 52 18.32 -6.28 11.87
CA GLY A 52 18.16 -7.05 13.10
C GLY A 52 18.97 -8.34 13.09
N ASP A 53 18.74 -9.20 14.09
CA ASP A 53 19.47 -10.46 14.28
C ASP A 53 19.28 -11.42 13.09
N GLY A 54 20.18 -11.31 12.12
CA GLY A 54 20.20 -12.16 10.92
C GLY A 54 19.34 -11.67 9.76
N PHE A 55 18.83 -10.43 9.79
CA PHE A 55 18.12 -9.85 8.66
C PHE A 55 18.46 -8.38 8.38
N HIS A 56 18.27 -7.99 7.12
CA HIS A 56 18.36 -6.62 6.65
C HIS A 56 17.35 -6.41 5.52
N VAL A 57 16.39 -5.51 5.72
CA VAL A 57 15.34 -5.16 4.75
C VAL A 57 15.44 -3.68 4.42
N VAL A 58 15.49 -3.37 3.13
CA VAL A 58 15.60 -2.01 2.61
C VAL A 58 14.49 -1.76 1.62
N GLN A 59 13.83 -0.62 1.75
CA GLN A 59 12.74 -0.21 0.87
C GLN A 59 12.98 1.21 0.34
N PHE A 60 12.80 1.37 -0.97
CA PHE A 60 12.88 2.66 -1.65
C PHE A 60 11.64 2.95 -2.48
N THR A 61 11.26 4.22 -2.58
CA THR A 61 10.24 4.70 -3.51
C THR A 61 10.86 5.63 -4.56
N PRO A 62 10.73 5.31 -5.87
CA PRO A 62 11.12 6.22 -6.95
C PRO A 62 10.31 7.53 -6.91
N PRO A 63 10.89 8.68 -7.28
CA PRO A 63 10.16 9.95 -7.35
C PRO A 63 8.89 9.85 -8.21
N GLY A 64 7.76 10.29 -7.67
CA GLY A 64 6.45 10.27 -8.34
C GLY A 64 5.80 8.88 -8.49
N SER A 65 6.41 7.82 -7.95
CA SER A 65 5.83 6.48 -7.93
C SER A 65 4.98 6.27 -6.68
N ASN A 66 3.83 5.62 -6.83
CA ASN A 66 3.06 5.08 -5.70
C ASN A 66 3.57 3.69 -5.28
N CYS A 67 4.40 3.04 -6.10
CA CYS A 67 4.97 1.71 -5.85
C CYS A 67 6.42 1.83 -5.40
N SER A 68 6.77 1.10 -4.34
CA SER A 68 8.12 0.95 -3.82
C SER A 68 8.82 -0.29 -4.39
N VAL A 69 10.14 -0.34 -4.26
CA VAL A 69 10.92 -1.57 -4.35
C VAL A 69 11.38 -1.97 -2.95
N VAL A 70 11.33 -3.26 -2.64
CA VAL A 70 11.92 -3.82 -1.42
C VAL A 70 12.95 -4.89 -1.78
N PHE A 71 14.04 -4.92 -1.04
CA PHE A 71 15.06 -5.94 -1.14
C PHE A 71 15.75 -6.14 0.20
N GLY A 72 16.36 -7.30 0.38
CA GLY A 72 16.98 -7.60 1.65
C GLY A 72 17.63 -8.97 1.68
N SER A 73 18.07 -9.34 2.87
CA SER A 73 18.62 -10.65 3.18
C SER A 73 18.21 -11.08 4.58
N GLY A 74 18.24 -12.38 4.83
CA GLY A 74 17.92 -12.96 6.13
C GLY A 74 16.74 -13.92 6.09
N VAL A 75 16.66 -14.75 7.13
CA VAL A 75 15.54 -15.65 7.42
C VAL A 75 15.09 -15.32 8.83
N ALA A 76 13.80 -15.14 9.08
CA ALA A 76 13.30 -14.93 10.44
C ALA A 76 13.59 -16.18 11.29
N PRO A 77 14.37 -16.11 12.38
CA PRO A 77 14.40 -17.20 13.34
C PRO A 77 13.20 -17.07 14.29
N GLY A 78 12.32 -18.08 14.30
CA GLY A 78 11.32 -18.29 15.35
C GLY A 78 9.85 -18.01 14.98
N PRO A 79 8.90 -18.27 15.90
CA PRO A 79 7.45 -18.27 15.64
C PRO A 79 6.84 -16.87 15.41
N TYR A 80 7.68 -15.83 15.39
CA TYR A 80 7.34 -14.42 15.18
C TYR A 80 7.82 -13.96 13.81
N ALA A 81 7.40 -14.66 12.74
CA ALA A 81 7.63 -14.19 11.39
C ALA A 81 7.10 -12.75 11.29
N ARG A 82 8.03 -11.81 11.30
CA ARG A 82 7.78 -10.39 11.13
C ARG A 82 7.34 -10.24 9.69
N ILE A 83 6.24 -9.53 9.46
CA ILE A 83 5.66 -9.37 8.11
C ILE A 83 6.68 -8.72 7.16
N GLU A 84 7.61 -7.94 7.72
CA GLU A 84 8.76 -7.36 7.06
C GLU A 84 9.72 -8.39 6.43
N LEU A 85 9.66 -9.67 6.85
CA LEU A 85 10.44 -10.77 6.28
C LEU A 85 9.62 -11.64 5.33
N ASP A 86 8.33 -11.85 5.61
CA ASP A 86 7.43 -12.57 4.71
C ASP A 86 7.38 -11.90 3.32
N ILE A 87 7.44 -10.56 3.27
CA ILE A 87 7.47 -9.83 2.01
C ILE A 87 8.66 -10.23 1.13
N LEU A 88 9.83 -10.55 1.68
CA LEU A 88 11.02 -10.90 0.87
C LEU A 88 10.88 -12.23 0.12
N GLU A 89 9.96 -13.10 0.54
CA GLU A 89 9.64 -14.37 -0.14
C GLU A 89 8.47 -14.24 -1.12
N THR A 90 7.91 -13.04 -1.29
CA THR A 90 6.82 -12.76 -2.22
C THR A 90 7.34 -12.21 -3.55
N ALA A 91 6.49 -12.19 -4.58
CA ALA A 91 6.70 -11.39 -5.77
C ALA A 91 6.43 -9.89 -5.52
N GLY A 92 5.54 -9.58 -4.59
CA GLY A 92 5.17 -8.21 -4.24
C GLY A 92 3.94 -8.13 -3.35
N GLU A 93 3.58 -6.89 -3.02
CA GLU A 93 2.44 -6.53 -2.19
C GLU A 93 1.41 -5.74 -3.00
N LEU A 94 0.16 -6.14 -2.84
CA LEU A 94 -1.01 -5.45 -3.33
C LEU A 94 -1.77 -4.84 -2.13
N VAL A 95 -2.21 -3.60 -2.27
CA VAL A 95 -3.06 -2.95 -1.26
C VAL A 95 -4.49 -2.80 -1.73
N VAL A 96 -5.40 -3.01 -0.79
CA VAL A 96 -6.86 -2.90 -0.97
C VAL A 96 -7.48 -2.11 0.17
N SER A 97 -8.62 -1.48 -0.08
CA SER A 97 -9.34 -0.71 0.94
C SER A 97 -10.27 -1.56 1.82
N ASP A 98 -10.63 -2.75 1.36
CA ASP A 98 -11.46 -3.75 2.06
C ASP A 98 -10.94 -5.14 1.70
N ILE A 99 -10.23 -5.76 2.63
CA ILE A 99 -9.55 -7.02 2.37
C ILE A 99 -10.50 -8.22 2.32
N GLU A 100 -11.60 -8.17 3.05
CA GLU A 100 -12.59 -9.25 3.06
C GLU A 100 -13.34 -9.28 1.73
N ALA A 101 -13.75 -8.10 1.23
CA ALA A 101 -14.38 -7.98 -0.07
C ALA A 101 -13.43 -8.37 -1.23
N ALA A 102 -12.19 -7.88 -1.18
CA ALA A 102 -11.17 -8.23 -2.17
C ALA A 102 -10.87 -9.74 -2.19
N ARG A 103 -10.76 -10.37 -1.01
CA ARG A 103 -10.55 -11.81 -0.89
C ARG A 103 -11.73 -12.59 -1.48
N ALA A 104 -12.96 -12.24 -1.11
CA ALA A 104 -14.16 -12.91 -1.61
C ALA A 104 -14.22 -12.85 -3.14
N GLU A 105 -13.91 -11.70 -3.73
CA GLU A 105 -13.89 -11.54 -5.18
C GLU A 105 -12.83 -12.42 -5.87
N LEU A 106 -11.61 -12.49 -5.32
CA LEU A 106 -10.56 -13.36 -5.85
C LEU A 106 -10.94 -14.84 -5.73
N ALA A 107 -11.54 -15.23 -4.61
CA ALA A 107 -12.02 -16.60 -4.40
C ALA A 107 -13.16 -16.97 -5.37
N ASP A 108 -14.09 -16.04 -5.63
CA ASP A 108 -15.17 -16.22 -6.62
C ASP A 108 -14.63 -16.37 -8.05
N ARG A 109 -13.45 -15.80 -8.33
CA ARG A 109 -12.70 -15.99 -9.59
C ARG A 109 -11.89 -17.30 -9.63
N GLY A 110 -11.95 -18.11 -8.57
CA GLY A 110 -11.32 -19.43 -8.49
C GLY A 110 -9.86 -19.41 -8.00
N LEU A 111 -9.38 -18.29 -7.45
CA LEU A 111 -8.06 -18.27 -6.81
C LEU A 111 -8.14 -18.89 -5.41
N ASP A 112 -7.12 -19.65 -5.04
CA ASP A 112 -6.93 -20.10 -3.66
C ASP A 112 -6.29 -18.98 -2.85
N VAL A 113 -7.11 -18.26 -2.09
CA VAL A 113 -6.69 -17.12 -1.26
C VAL A 113 -6.78 -17.51 0.21
N SER A 114 -5.68 -17.30 0.94
CA SER A 114 -5.62 -17.60 2.38
C SER A 114 -6.67 -16.82 3.16
N GLU A 115 -7.05 -17.33 4.34
CA GLU A 115 -7.90 -16.58 5.28
C GLU A 115 -7.24 -15.25 5.67
N VAL A 116 -8.06 -14.22 5.85
CA VAL A 116 -7.61 -12.93 6.37
C VAL A 116 -6.99 -13.15 7.76
N TYR A 117 -5.92 -12.44 8.05
CA TYR A 117 -5.21 -12.51 9.32
C TYR A 117 -4.63 -11.17 9.74
N HIS A 118 -4.31 -11.08 11.03
CA HIS A 118 -3.55 -9.97 11.61
C HIS A 118 -2.45 -10.51 12.53
N ASN A 119 -1.47 -9.66 12.85
CA ASN A 119 -0.43 -9.98 13.83
C ASN A 119 -0.84 -9.51 15.23
N ALA A 120 -0.87 -10.42 16.19
CA ALA A 120 -1.25 -10.18 17.57
C ALA A 120 -0.03 -10.23 18.53
N GLY A 121 1.07 -9.56 18.16
CA GLY A 121 2.29 -9.47 18.95
C GLY A 121 2.88 -10.85 19.27
N ASP A 122 3.01 -11.17 20.56
CA ASP A 122 3.55 -12.45 21.06
C ASP A 122 2.69 -13.68 20.70
N LYS A 123 1.50 -13.49 20.12
CA LYS A 123 0.69 -14.60 19.61
C LYS A 123 0.96 -14.90 18.13
N GLY A 124 1.76 -14.08 17.45
CA GLY A 124 2.02 -14.19 16.03
C GLY A 124 0.76 -13.95 15.19
N ARG A 125 0.65 -14.66 14.07
CA ARG A 125 -0.47 -14.57 13.12
C ARG A 125 -1.75 -15.17 13.71
N VAL A 126 -2.82 -14.39 13.73
CA VAL A 126 -4.15 -14.78 14.19
C VAL A 126 -5.17 -14.62 13.06
N SER A 127 -6.10 -15.57 12.95
CA SER A 127 -7.16 -15.54 11.94
C SER A 127 -8.13 -14.37 12.15
N GLY A 128 -8.60 -13.81 11.05
CA GLY A 128 -9.51 -12.66 11.00
C GLY A 128 -8.77 -11.32 10.81
N PRO A 129 -9.49 -10.28 10.36
CA PRO A 129 -8.93 -8.92 10.26
C PRO A 129 -8.52 -8.39 11.63
N ASP A 130 -7.67 -7.36 11.64
CA ASP A 130 -7.35 -6.63 12.86
C ASP A 130 -8.65 -6.18 13.56
N PRO A 131 -8.87 -6.52 14.84
CA PRO A 131 -10.14 -6.22 15.52
C PRO A 131 -10.44 -4.72 15.61
N GLU A 132 -9.41 -3.87 15.58
CA GLU A 132 -9.52 -2.41 15.60
C GLU A 132 -9.58 -1.81 14.18
N ARG A 133 -9.52 -2.64 13.13
CA ARG A 133 -9.47 -2.24 11.70
C ARG A 133 -8.43 -1.16 11.44
N ARG A 134 -7.29 -1.26 12.12
CA ARG A 134 -6.16 -0.35 11.88
C ARG A 134 -5.65 -0.54 10.46
N SER A 135 -5.37 0.56 9.78
CA SER A 135 -4.70 0.53 8.48
C SER A 135 -3.37 -0.21 8.59
N TYR A 136 -2.97 -0.95 7.54
CA TYR A 136 -1.76 -1.76 7.50
C TYR A 136 -1.72 -2.95 8.48
N ALA A 137 -2.84 -3.34 9.10
CA ALA A 137 -2.86 -4.37 10.15
C ALA A 137 -3.56 -5.69 9.77
N SER A 138 -4.11 -5.79 8.55
CA SER A 138 -4.80 -7.00 8.06
C SER A 138 -4.20 -7.46 6.74
N TRP A 139 -4.00 -8.76 6.59
CA TRP A 139 -3.36 -9.37 5.42
C TRP A 139 -4.09 -10.62 4.93
N ALA A 140 -3.81 -10.97 3.68
CA ALA A 140 -4.14 -12.24 3.04
C ALA A 140 -3.06 -12.52 1.99
N SER A 141 -3.06 -13.72 1.39
CA SER A 141 -2.09 -14.07 0.36
C SER A 141 -2.67 -15.06 -0.64
N PHE A 142 -2.12 -15.08 -1.84
CA PHE A 142 -2.45 -16.07 -2.88
C PHE A 142 -1.22 -16.37 -3.73
N HIS A 143 -1.28 -17.46 -4.49
CA HIS A 143 -0.23 -17.83 -5.44
C HIS A 143 -0.73 -17.72 -6.88
N ASP A 144 0.15 -17.27 -7.78
CA ASP A 144 -0.11 -17.42 -9.21
C ASP A 144 0.21 -18.87 -9.69
N PRO A 145 -0.12 -19.24 -10.94
CA PRO A 145 0.15 -20.59 -11.45
C PRO A 145 1.64 -20.96 -11.54
N ALA A 146 2.55 -19.98 -11.50
CA ALA A 146 3.99 -20.20 -11.46
C ALA A 146 4.51 -20.38 -10.03
N GLY A 147 3.64 -20.23 -9.02
CA GLY A 147 3.97 -20.33 -7.60
C GLY A 147 4.42 -19.01 -6.98
N ASN A 148 4.37 -17.89 -7.71
CA ASN A 148 4.72 -16.59 -7.16
C ASN A 148 3.69 -16.22 -6.08
N ASN A 149 4.17 -16.01 -4.85
CA ASN A 149 3.33 -15.58 -3.73
C ASN A 149 3.07 -14.07 -3.83
N TRP A 150 1.82 -13.67 -3.67
CA TRP A 150 1.39 -12.27 -3.60
C TRP A 150 0.78 -12.00 -2.24
N LEU A 151 1.25 -10.94 -1.58
CA LEU A 151 0.66 -10.45 -0.33
C LEU A 151 -0.45 -9.43 -0.64
N LEU A 152 -1.60 -9.58 0.00
CA LEU A 152 -2.61 -8.52 0.10
C LEU A 152 -2.51 -7.87 1.48
N GLN A 153 -2.62 -6.55 1.52
CA GLN A 153 -2.73 -5.78 2.75
C GLN A 153 -3.88 -4.80 2.69
N GLU A 154 -4.61 -4.68 3.80
CA GLU A 154 -5.63 -3.66 3.96
C GLU A 154 -5.00 -2.30 4.31
N VAL A 155 -5.22 -1.30 3.45
CA VAL A 155 -4.79 0.08 3.67
C VAL A 155 -5.99 1.01 3.50
N THR A 156 -6.51 1.48 4.63
CA THR A 156 -7.65 2.42 4.70
C THR A 156 -7.20 3.87 4.86
N ALA A 157 -5.98 4.09 5.37
CA ALA A 157 -5.32 5.38 5.50
C ALA A 157 -3.81 5.24 5.27
N ARG A 158 -3.17 6.18 4.55
CA ARG A 158 -1.73 6.15 4.28
C ARG A 158 -0.92 6.56 5.51
N ALA A 159 0.20 5.88 5.73
CA ALA A 159 1.14 6.28 6.79
C ALA A 159 1.87 7.58 6.42
N PRO A 160 2.23 8.43 7.40
CA PRO A 160 3.00 9.64 7.17
C PRO A 160 4.26 9.41 6.34
N GLY A 161 4.50 10.28 5.34
CA GLY A 161 5.71 10.27 4.50
C GLY A 161 5.71 9.24 3.37
N ARG A 162 4.61 8.50 3.15
CA ARG A 162 4.51 7.49 2.06
C ARG A 162 4.24 8.09 0.68
N VAL A 163 3.82 9.35 0.60
CA VAL A 163 3.66 10.09 -0.66
C VAL A 163 4.46 11.37 -0.55
N ASP A 164 5.17 11.73 -1.63
CA ASP A 164 5.91 12.99 -1.65
C ASP A 164 4.93 14.15 -1.46
N ALA A 165 5.22 15.04 -0.52
CA ALA A 165 4.34 16.13 -0.12
C ALA A 165 4.03 17.12 -1.27
N ASP A 166 4.76 17.03 -2.38
CA ASP A 166 4.66 17.93 -3.52
C ASP A 166 3.49 17.60 -4.48
N GLY A 167 2.70 16.53 -4.24
CA GLY A 167 1.49 16.30 -5.03
C GLY A 167 0.57 15.17 -4.57
N ALA A 168 -0.74 15.42 -4.65
CA ALA A 168 -1.77 14.38 -4.53
C ALA A 168 -2.00 13.71 -5.90
N THR A 169 -1.75 12.40 -5.99
CA THR A 169 -1.98 11.62 -7.21
C THR A 169 -3.09 10.60 -7.00
N PHE A 170 -4.19 10.73 -7.75
CA PHE A 170 -5.32 9.79 -7.71
C PHE A 170 -5.30 8.89 -8.96
N MET A 171 -5.39 7.58 -8.75
CA MET A 171 -5.28 6.61 -9.85
C MET A 171 -6.62 6.35 -10.56
N SER A 172 -7.73 6.78 -9.96
CA SER A 172 -9.07 6.64 -10.53
C SER A 172 -9.99 7.80 -10.14
N SER A 173 -11.06 8.01 -10.92
CA SER A 173 -12.12 8.97 -10.55
C SER A 173 -12.90 8.55 -9.31
N VAL A 174 -12.94 7.25 -9.00
CA VAL A 174 -13.57 6.72 -7.79
C VAL A 174 -12.76 7.10 -6.55
N GLU A 175 -11.44 6.96 -6.63
CA GLU A 175 -10.51 7.36 -5.57
C GLU A 175 -10.58 8.88 -5.32
N LEU A 176 -10.53 9.68 -6.39
CA LEU A 176 -10.67 11.13 -6.30
C LEU A 176 -12.02 11.53 -5.66
N ALA A 177 -13.12 10.90 -6.07
CA ALA A 177 -14.44 11.19 -5.50
C ALA A 177 -14.55 10.79 -4.03
N ALA A 178 -13.88 9.70 -3.62
CA ALA A 178 -13.82 9.30 -2.21
C ALA A 178 -13.03 10.32 -1.37
N ALA A 179 -11.88 10.81 -1.88
CA ALA A 179 -11.10 11.85 -1.23
C ALA A 179 -11.89 13.16 -1.09
N LEU A 180 -12.57 13.60 -2.15
CA LEU A 180 -13.45 14.78 -2.10
C LEU A 180 -14.58 14.65 -1.07
N ARG A 181 -15.15 13.46 -0.91
CA ARG A 181 -16.18 13.20 0.12
C ARG A 181 -15.59 13.31 1.53
N ARG A 182 -14.39 12.78 1.78
CA ARG A 182 -13.71 12.91 3.09
C ARG A 182 -13.33 14.36 3.38
N ALA A 183 -12.75 15.05 2.41
CA ALA A 183 -12.46 16.49 2.51
C ALA A 183 -13.73 17.29 2.83
N SER A 184 -14.86 16.97 2.20
CA SER A 184 -16.14 17.65 2.47
C SER A 184 -16.67 17.43 3.88
N VAL A 185 -16.56 16.22 4.43
CA VAL A 185 -16.94 15.95 5.82
C VAL A 185 -16.03 16.73 6.77
N ALA A 186 -14.71 16.68 6.56
CA ALA A 186 -13.74 17.35 7.42
C ALA A 186 -13.86 18.89 7.36
N HIS A 187 -14.11 19.45 6.17
CA HIS A 187 -14.35 20.89 6.00
C HIS A 187 -15.63 21.35 6.69
N GLY A 188 -16.68 20.52 6.69
CA GLY A 188 -17.89 20.80 7.47
C GLY A 188 -17.64 20.90 8.98
N GLU A 189 -16.64 20.18 9.51
CA GLU A 189 -16.17 20.35 10.89
C GLU A 189 -15.32 21.61 11.06
N HIS A 190 -14.47 21.94 10.09
CA HIS A 190 -13.70 23.17 10.05
C HIS A 190 -14.61 24.42 10.13
N GLU A 191 -15.62 24.50 9.26
CA GLU A 191 -16.57 25.62 9.25
C GLU A 191 -17.29 25.76 10.60
N GLN A 192 -17.64 24.65 11.27
CA GLN A 192 -18.24 24.70 12.60
C GLN A 192 -17.28 25.29 13.66
N ARG A 193 -15.99 24.95 13.59
CA ARG A 193 -14.97 25.48 14.51
C ARG A 193 -14.69 26.97 14.27
N THR A 194 -14.86 27.45 13.05
CA THR A 194 -14.66 28.86 12.67
C THR A 194 -15.91 29.74 12.79
N GLY A 195 -16.97 29.23 13.43
CA GLY A 195 -18.17 30.02 13.75
C GLY A 195 -19.32 29.84 12.74
N GLY A 196 -19.30 28.76 11.95
CA GLY A 196 -20.37 28.36 11.03
C GLY A 196 -20.47 29.24 9.78
N GLN A 197 -19.44 30.03 9.49
CA GLN A 197 -19.40 30.81 8.25
C GLN A 197 -18.91 29.92 7.11
N ARG A 198 -19.52 30.12 5.94
CA ARG A 198 -19.07 29.49 4.71
C ARG A 198 -17.65 29.97 4.40
N ASP A 199 -16.74 29.02 4.21
CA ASP A 199 -15.39 29.32 3.74
C ASP A 199 -15.40 29.50 2.21
N GLU A 200 -15.22 30.75 1.76
CA GLU A 200 -15.15 31.07 0.32
C GLU A 200 -13.88 30.49 -0.34
N ASN A 201 -12.85 30.16 0.45
CA ASN A 201 -11.61 29.53 0.00
C ASN A 201 -11.63 28.00 0.19
N TRP A 202 -12.81 27.40 0.33
CA TRP A 202 -12.96 25.95 0.42
C TRP A 202 -12.19 25.14 -0.64
N PRO A 203 -11.98 25.60 -1.91
CA PRO A 203 -11.18 24.83 -2.86
C PRO A 203 -9.71 24.70 -2.43
N ASP A 204 -9.16 25.76 -1.84
CA ASP A 204 -7.77 25.78 -1.36
C ASP A 204 -7.63 24.87 -0.13
N TRP A 205 -8.58 24.94 0.80
CA TRP A 205 -8.60 24.04 1.96
C TRP A 205 -8.73 22.57 1.55
N TYR A 206 -9.59 22.25 0.56
CA TYR A 206 -9.72 20.88 0.05
C TYR A 206 -8.42 20.40 -0.59
N ALA A 207 -7.75 21.26 -1.36
CA ALA A 207 -6.47 20.92 -1.97
C ALA A 207 -5.40 20.62 -0.91
N GLU A 208 -5.28 21.48 0.12
CA GLU A 208 -4.38 21.26 1.25
C GLU A 208 -4.72 19.98 2.01
N TYR A 209 -6.01 19.74 2.30
CA TYR A 209 -6.47 18.53 2.98
C TYR A 209 -6.13 17.28 2.19
N MET A 210 -6.40 17.26 0.88
CA MET A 210 -6.18 16.08 0.04
C MET A 210 -4.69 15.75 -0.11
N VAL A 211 -3.83 16.78 -0.19
CA VAL A 211 -2.38 16.59 -0.18
C VAL A 211 -1.93 16.08 1.18
N ALA A 212 -2.38 16.68 2.28
CA ALA A 212 -1.98 16.29 3.62
C ALA A 212 -2.44 14.87 3.98
N GLU A 213 -3.68 14.50 3.64
CA GLU A 213 -4.22 13.16 3.83
C GLU A 213 -3.40 12.12 3.06
N GLN A 214 -3.09 12.40 1.79
CA GLN A 214 -2.34 11.47 0.95
C GLN A 214 -0.88 11.32 1.38
N ALA A 215 -0.25 12.42 1.81
CA ALA A 215 1.10 12.41 2.38
C ALA A 215 1.15 11.89 3.82
N GLY A 216 -0.01 11.71 4.47
CA GLY A 216 -0.13 11.36 5.88
C GLY A 216 0.45 12.42 6.82
N THR A 217 0.44 13.70 6.43
CA THR A 217 0.89 14.82 7.27
C THR A 217 -0.26 15.39 8.11
N GLU A 218 0.03 16.38 8.94
CA GLU A 218 -1.02 17.08 9.71
C GLU A 218 -2.07 17.68 8.76
N LEU A 219 -3.34 17.37 9.04
CA LEU A 219 -4.47 17.86 8.25
C LEU A 219 -4.71 19.34 8.57
N PRO A 220 -5.13 20.17 7.59
CA PRO A 220 -5.49 21.55 7.85
C PRO A 220 -6.64 21.61 8.87
N LEU A 221 -6.52 22.53 9.82
CA LEU A 221 -7.52 22.79 10.85
C LEU A 221 -8.80 23.34 10.25
#